data_AF-G3LL21-F1
#
_entry.id   AF-G3LL21-F1
#
_cell.length_a   1.000
_cell.length_b   1.000
_cell.length_c   1.000
_cell.angle_alpha   90.00
_cell.angle_beta   90.00
_cell.angle_gamma   90.00
#
_symmetry.space_group_name_H-M   'P 1'
#
loop_
_entity.id
_entity.type
_entity.pdbx_description
1 polymer ?
#
loop_
_entity_poly.entity_id
_entity_poly.type
_entity_poly.pdbx_seq_one_letter_code
_entity_poly.pdbx_strand_id
1 'polypeptide(L)'
;VAGVLKAGMDVNCGSYLQKHTKSALQQKKVSESDIDRALLNLFSVRIRLGLFNGDPTKLPYGNISPKDVCSPAHQALALDAARNGIVLLKNNLKLLPLSKSSSSLAVIGPNANAARTLLGNYAGPPCKTVTPLDALRGYVKNAVYHQGCDVVACSNADINQA
;
A
#
# COMPACT_ATOMS: atom_id res chain seq x y z
N VAL A 1 -13.92 2.41 -28.39
CA VAL A 1 -12.82 3.28 -28.89
C VAL A 1 -13.29 4.72 -29.03
N ALA A 2 -14.17 5.04 -29.99
CA ALA A 2 -14.54 6.43 -30.29
C ALA A 2 -15.11 7.21 -29.11
N GLY A 3 -16.06 6.62 -28.37
CA GLY A 3 -16.67 7.29 -27.21
C GLY A 3 -15.63 7.76 -26.18
N VAL A 4 -14.69 6.90 -25.80
CA VAL A 4 -13.68 7.22 -24.79
C VAL A 4 -12.59 8.16 -25.31
N LEU A 5 -12.09 7.97 -26.54
CA LEU A 5 -11.06 8.86 -27.11
C LEU A 5 -11.62 10.28 -27.29
N LYS A 6 -12.81 10.41 -27.90
CA LYS A 6 -13.45 11.72 -28.09
C LYS A 6 -13.84 12.39 -26.79
N ALA A 7 -14.19 11.61 -25.76
CA ALA A 7 -14.46 12.13 -24.41
C ALA A 7 -13.21 12.57 -23.63
N GLY A 8 -11.99 12.38 -24.15
CA GLY A 8 -10.77 12.86 -23.50
C GLY A 8 -9.91 11.80 -22.83
N MET A 9 -10.24 10.50 -22.96
CA MET A 9 -9.38 9.44 -22.40
C MET A 9 -8.12 9.28 -23.26
N ASP A 10 -6.96 9.56 -22.68
CA ASP A 10 -5.69 9.51 -23.42
C ASP A 10 -4.92 8.18 -23.24
N VAL A 11 -5.17 7.46 -22.13
CA VAL A 11 -4.49 6.20 -21.80
C VAL A 11 -5.52 5.14 -21.43
N ASN A 12 -5.36 3.94 -21.99
CA ASN A 12 -6.11 2.76 -21.59
C ASN A 12 -5.22 1.83 -20.76
N CYS A 13 -5.56 1.64 -19.48
CA CYS A 13 -4.97 0.57 -18.68
C CYS A 13 -5.55 -0.77 -19.16
N GLY A 14 -4.83 -1.44 -20.07
CA GLY A 14 -5.27 -2.67 -20.72
C GLY A 14 -4.88 -2.70 -22.20
N SER A 15 -5.47 -3.63 -22.96
CA SER A 15 -5.14 -3.83 -24.38
C SER A 15 -6.26 -3.42 -25.34
N TYR A 16 -7.36 -2.85 -24.84
CA TYR A 16 -8.55 -2.62 -25.66
C TYR A 16 -8.31 -1.58 -26.76
N LEU A 17 -7.76 -0.40 -26.42
CA LEU A 17 -7.43 0.59 -27.45
C LEU A 17 -6.35 0.07 -28.40
N GLN A 18 -5.31 -0.59 -27.88
CA GLN A 18 -4.26 -1.19 -28.72
C GLN A 18 -4.84 -2.14 -29.78
N LYS A 19 -5.81 -2.98 -29.40
CA LYS A 19 -6.42 -3.97 -30.31
C LYS A 19 -7.43 -3.37 -31.28
N HIS A 20 -8.17 -2.34 -30.88
CA HIS A 20 -9.36 -1.89 -31.63
C HIS A 20 -9.23 -0.52 -32.30
N THR A 21 -8.22 0.29 -31.97
CA THR A 21 -8.11 1.66 -32.52
C THR A 21 -7.91 1.69 -34.03
N LYS A 22 -7.09 0.79 -34.60
CA LYS A 22 -6.91 0.70 -36.07
C LYS A 22 -8.23 0.46 -36.80
N SER A 23 -9.05 -0.46 -36.29
CA SER A 23 -10.37 -0.74 -36.88
C SER A 23 -11.32 0.45 -36.77
N ALA A 24 -11.30 1.16 -35.63
CA ALA A 24 -12.12 2.36 -35.45
C ALA A 24 -11.71 3.49 -36.41
N LEU A 25 -10.41 3.64 -36.70
CA LEU A 25 -9.89 4.60 -37.68
C LEU A 25 -10.33 4.22 -39.11
N GLN A 26 -10.17 2.95 -39.49
CA GLN A 26 -10.62 2.44 -40.81
C GLN A 26 -12.13 2.62 -41.03
N GLN A 27 -12.92 2.45 -39.96
CA GLN A 27 -14.37 2.70 -39.97
C GLN A 27 -14.74 4.18 -39.84
N LYS A 28 -13.77 5.11 -39.84
CA LYS A 28 -13.98 6.56 -39.67
C LYS A 28 -14.73 6.95 -38.38
N LYS A 29 -14.69 6.10 -37.35
CA LYS A 29 -15.32 6.36 -36.04
C LYS A 29 -14.49 7.31 -35.18
N VAL A 30 -13.18 7.35 -35.44
CA VAL A 30 -12.21 8.31 -34.89
C VAL A 30 -11.36 8.86 -36.03
N SER A 31 -10.80 10.04 -35.86
CA SER A 31 -9.76 10.59 -36.74
C SER A 31 -8.36 10.26 -36.23
N GLU A 32 -7.34 10.48 -37.06
CA GLU A 32 -5.95 10.46 -36.61
C GLU A 32 -5.68 11.55 -35.55
N SER A 33 -6.30 12.74 -35.70
CA SER A 33 -6.21 13.81 -34.71
C SER A 33 -6.77 13.44 -33.32
N ASP A 34 -7.79 12.56 -33.24
CA ASP A 34 -8.28 12.03 -31.94
C ASP A 34 -7.17 11.21 -31.23
N ILE A 35 -6.35 10.50 -32.00
CA ILE A 35 -5.24 9.69 -31.52
C ILE A 35 -4.04 10.58 -31.18
N ASP A 36 -3.70 11.52 -32.07
CA ASP A 36 -2.58 12.44 -31.89
C ASP A 36 -2.77 13.31 -30.64
N ARG A 37 -3.99 13.77 -30.35
CA ARG A 37 -4.28 14.50 -29.12
C ARG A 37 -3.93 13.68 -27.88
N ALA A 38 -4.34 12.41 -27.85
CA ALA A 38 -4.04 11.50 -26.74
C ALA A 38 -2.53 11.25 -26.59
N LEU A 39 -1.83 11.05 -27.70
CA LEU A 39 -0.38 10.87 -27.70
C LEU A 39 0.35 12.15 -27.26
N LEU A 40 -0.05 13.31 -27.78
CA LEU A 40 0.52 14.61 -27.41
C LEU A 40 0.41 14.84 -25.91
N ASN A 41 -0.75 14.60 -25.31
CA ASN A 41 -0.96 14.74 -23.86
C ASN A 41 -0.05 13.78 -23.08
N LEU A 42 -0.03 12.50 -23.45
CA LEU A 42 0.79 11.48 -22.79
C LEU A 42 2.30 11.81 -22.86
N PHE A 43 2.81 12.15 -24.05
CA PHE A 43 4.22 12.44 -24.24
C PHE A 43 4.62 13.81 -23.67
N SER A 44 3.73 14.80 -23.65
CA SER A 44 4.00 16.10 -23.00
C SER A 44 4.33 15.92 -21.52
N VAL A 45 3.60 15.06 -20.81
CA VAL A 45 3.88 14.74 -19.40
C VAL A 45 5.25 14.04 -19.27
N ARG A 46 5.56 13.07 -20.15
CA ARG A 46 6.85 12.36 -20.14
C ARG A 46 8.04 13.27 -20.43
N ILE A 47 7.88 14.22 -21.35
CA ILE A 47 8.89 15.25 -21.67
C ILE A 47 9.11 16.17 -20.47
N ARG A 48 8.05 16.63 -19.80
CA ARG A 48 8.15 17.45 -18.58
C ARG A 48 8.86 16.73 -17.44
N LEU A 49 8.71 15.41 -17.35
CA LEU A 49 9.43 14.56 -16.39
C LEU A 49 10.88 14.25 -16.81
N GLY A 50 11.32 14.73 -17.98
CA GLY A 50 12.68 14.58 -18.48
C GLY A 50 12.98 13.22 -19.11
N LEU A 51 11.98 12.39 -19.43
CA LEU A 51 12.19 11.02 -19.97
C LEU A 51 13.07 10.99 -21.23
N PHE A 52 13.10 12.08 -22.00
CA PHE A 52 13.84 12.21 -23.25
C PHE A 52 15.09 13.11 -23.14
N ASN A 53 15.48 13.51 -21.92
CA ASN A 53 16.55 14.50 -21.70
C ASN A 53 17.93 13.85 -21.48
N GLY A 54 18.20 12.73 -22.15
CA GLY A 54 19.49 12.04 -22.07
C GLY A 54 19.67 11.22 -20.79
N ASP A 55 20.82 11.39 -20.14
CA ASP A 55 21.23 10.63 -18.95
C ASP A 55 20.34 10.96 -17.74
N PRO A 56 19.50 10.02 -17.25
CA PRO A 56 18.58 10.28 -16.14
C PRO A 56 19.28 10.67 -14.84
N THR A 57 20.54 10.28 -14.64
CA THR A 57 21.30 10.61 -13.42
C THR A 57 21.63 12.11 -13.35
N LYS A 58 21.60 12.82 -14.49
CA LYS A 58 21.84 14.26 -14.58
C LYS A 58 20.57 15.11 -14.48
N LEU A 59 19.40 14.47 -14.35
CA LEU A 59 18.09 15.12 -14.28
C LEU A 59 17.68 15.40 -12.82
N PRO A 60 16.64 16.22 -12.57
CA PRO A 60 16.27 16.64 -11.21
C PRO A 60 16.04 15.52 -10.20
N TYR A 61 15.62 14.33 -10.67
CA TYR A 61 15.36 13.16 -9.83
C TYR A 61 16.47 12.10 -9.88
N GLY A 62 17.55 12.35 -10.63
CA GLY A 62 18.63 11.39 -10.88
C GLY A 62 19.45 11.01 -9.64
N ASN A 63 19.39 11.81 -8.59
CA ASN A 63 20.11 11.59 -7.33
C ASN A 63 19.33 10.70 -6.33
N ILE A 64 18.08 10.32 -6.65
CA ILE A 64 17.31 9.37 -5.84
C ILE A 64 17.88 7.97 -6.04
N SER A 65 18.24 7.32 -4.96
CA SER A 65 18.97 6.05 -4.99
C SER A 65 18.36 5.02 -4.04
N PRO A 66 18.77 3.73 -4.12
CA PRO A 66 18.28 2.70 -3.21
C PRO A 66 18.53 2.99 -1.72
N LYS A 67 19.51 3.83 -1.37
CA LYS A 67 19.78 4.22 0.03
C LYS A 67 18.68 5.11 0.63
N ASP A 68 17.93 5.79 -0.23
CA ASP A 68 16.83 6.68 0.16
C ASP A 68 15.56 5.87 0.42
N VAL A 69 15.47 4.66 -0.15
CA VAL A 69 14.43 3.68 0.16
C VAL A 69 14.65 3.13 1.57
N CYS A 70 13.57 2.98 2.34
CA CYS A 70 13.62 2.48 3.72
C CYS A 70 14.50 3.29 4.68
N SER A 71 14.82 4.56 4.37
CA SER A 71 15.63 5.41 5.24
C SER A 71 15.04 5.51 6.67
N PRO A 72 15.85 5.76 7.71
CA PRO A 72 15.35 5.93 9.07
C PRO A 72 14.26 7.00 9.17
N ALA A 73 14.38 8.08 8.40
CA ALA A 73 13.37 9.14 8.32
C ALA A 73 12.03 8.64 7.76
N HIS A 74 12.05 7.83 6.69
CA HIS A 74 10.83 7.24 6.12
C HIS A 74 10.18 6.23 7.08
N GLN A 75 10.97 5.43 7.79
CA GLN A 75 10.46 4.49 8.81
C GLN A 75 9.83 5.24 10.00
N ALA A 76 10.46 6.33 10.44
CA ALA A 76 9.92 7.18 11.50
C ALA A 76 8.59 7.82 11.08
N LEU A 77 8.51 8.36 9.86
CA LEU A 77 7.26 8.92 9.33
C LEU A 77 6.14 7.89 9.26
N ALA A 78 6.42 6.66 8.80
CA ALA A 78 5.43 5.58 8.77
C ALA A 78 4.94 5.21 10.19
N LEU A 79 5.84 5.17 11.16
CA LEU A 79 5.50 4.93 12.57
C LEU A 79 4.63 6.06 13.15
N ASP A 80 4.95 7.31 12.85
CA ASP A 80 4.18 8.46 13.34
C ASP A 80 2.80 8.53 12.67
N ALA A 81 2.70 8.21 11.38
CA ALA A 81 1.40 8.07 10.71
C ALA A 81 0.54 6.99 11.39
N ALA A 82 1.12 5.82 11.70
CA ALA A 82 0.42 4.75 12.42
C ALA A 82 -0.03 5.19 13.83
N ARG A 83 0.84 5.86 14.59
CA ARG A 83 0.51 6.37 15.94
C ARG A 83 -0.66 7.37 15.93
N ASN A 84 -0.66 8.28 14.96
CA ASN A 84 -1.71 9.29 14.82
C ASN A 84 -3.00 8.73 14.21
N GLY A 85 -2.94 7.61 13.48
CA GLY A 85 -4.09 6.98 12.84
C GLY A 85 -4.86 5.99 13.73
N ILE A 86 -4.31 5.57 14.87
CA ILE A 86 -5.00 4.65 15.79
C ILE A 86 -6.09 5.39 16.56
N VAL A 87 -7.32 4.85 16.52
CA VAL A 87 -8.50 5.43 17.20
C VAL A 87 -8.88 4.59 18.42
N LEU A 88 -8.89 5.22 19.60
CA LEU A 88 -9.40 4.61 20.82
C LEU A 88 -10.93 4.76 20.90
N LEU A 89 -11.66 3.70 20.56
CA LEU A 89 -13.13 3.71 20.57
C LEU A 89 -13.75 3.55 21.97
N LYS A 90 -13.10 2.81 22.86
CA LYS A 90 -13.60 2.52 24.22
C LYS A 90 -12.45 2.34 25.19
N ASN A 91 -12.55 2.97 26.37
CA ASN A 91 -11.65 2.75 27.50
C ASN A 91 -12.46 2.74 28.79
N ASN A 92 -12.73 1.55 29.34
CA ASN A 92 -13.49 1.40 30.57
C ASN A 92 -12.56 1.29 31.77
N LEU A 93 -12.98 1.82 32.92
CA LEU A 93 -12.23 1.73 34.19
C LEU A 93 -10.76 2.22 34.11
N LYS A 94 -10.45 3.09 33.13
CA LYS A 94 -9.08 3.58 32.86
C LYS A 94 -8.06 2.44 32.68
N LEU A 95 -8.48 1.34 32.04
CA LEU A 95 -7.61 0.18 31.82
C LEU A 95 -6.38 0.52 30.96
N LEU A 96 -6.55 1.40 29.98
CA LEU A 96 -5.44 1.91 29.17
C LEU A 96 -4.94 3.27 29.68
N PRO A 97 -3.61 3.51 29.68
CA PRO A 97 -2.54 2.62 29.18
C PRO A 97 -2.24 1.44 30.12
N LEU A 98 -1.84 0.30 29.55
CA LEU A 98 -1.48 -0.89 30.33
C LEU A 98 -0.25 -0.63 31.20
N SER A 99 -0.31 -1.03 32.47
CA SER A 99 0.84 -0.97 33.36
C SER A 99 1.96 -1.88 32.86
N LYS A 100 3.20 -1.39 32.93
CA LYS A 100 4.42 -2.20 32.71
C LYS A 100 4.73 -3.15 33.86
N SER A 101 4.04 -3.02 34.99
CA SER A 101 4.23 -3.87 36.17
C SER A 101 3.50 -5.21 36.09
N SER A 102 2.73 -5.47 35.02
CA SER A 102 2.04 -6.74 34.84
C SER A 102 3.03 -7.89 34.71
N SER A 103 2.82 -8.94 35.50
CA SER A 103 3.68 -10.13 35.52
C SER A 103 3.52 -11.03 34.29
N SER A 104 2.40 -10.91 33.57
CA SER A 104 2.11 -11.62 32.33
C SER A 104 1.13 -10.86 31.44
N LEU A 105 1.10 -11.22 30.16
CA LEU A 105 0.15 -10.70 29.17
C LEU A 105 -0.29 -11.83 28.24
N ALA A 106 -1.59 -12.10 28.15
CA ALA A 106 -2.14 -12.96 27.11
C ALA A 106 -2.42 -12.10 25.86
N VAL A 107 -1.85 -12.48 24.72
CA VAL A 107 -2.10 -11.88 23.42
C VAL A 107 -2.91 -12.87 22.60
N ILE A 108 -4.18 -12.56 22.34
CA ILE A 108 -5.12 -13.52 21.74
C ILE A 108 -5.68 -12.96 20.43
N GLY A 109 -5.74 -13.81 19.41
CA GLY A 109 -6.51 -13.55 18.19
C GLY A 109 -5.68 -13.68 16.90
N PRO A 110 -6.33 -13.99 15.77
CA PRO A 110 -5.69 -14.33 14.49
C PRO A 110 -4.83 -13.19 13.91
N ASN A 111 -5.13 -11.93 14.27
CA ASN A 111 -4.38 -10.77 13.78
C ASN A 111 -3.17 -10.41 14.63
N ALA A 112 -3.00 -11.00 15.82
CA ALA A 112 -1.92 -10.61 16.73
C ALA A 112 -0.52 -10.87 16.15
N ASN A 113 -0.37 -11.93 15.34
CA ASN A 113 0.89 -12.29 14.68
C ASN A 113 0.78 -12.30 13.14
N ALA A 114 -0.14 -11.52 12.56
CA ALA A 114 -0.41 -11.53 11.13
C ALA A 114 0.26 -10.37 10.39
N ALA A 115 1.54 -10.53 10.03
CA ALA A 115 2.34 -9.53 9.33
C ALA A 115 1.70 -8.98 8.04
N ARG A 116 1.09 -9.85 7.22
CA ARG A 116 0.47 -9.44 5.95
C ARG A 116 -0.79 -8.60 6.15
N THR A 117 -1.56 -8.88 7.19
CA THR A 117 -2.80 -8.15 7.50
C THR A 117 -2.52 -6.66 7.76
N LEU A 118 -1.34 -6.33 8.31
CA LEU A 118 -0.94 -4.95 8.57
C LEU A 118 -0.79 -4.11 7.29
N LEU A 119 -0.56 -4.75 6.14
CA LEU A 119 -0.26 -4.07 4.88
C LEU A 119 -1.52 -3.70 4.09
N GLY A 120 -2.66 -4.36 4.36
CA GLY A 120 -3.88 -4.17 3.58
C GLY A 120 -3.73 -4.62 2.13
N ASN A 121 -3.99 -3.73 1.18
CA ASN A 121 -3.90 -3.97 -0.26
C ASN A 121 -2.94 -2.95 -0.93
N TYR A 122 -2.66 -3.14 -2.23
CA TYR A 122 -1.77 -2.25 -3.00
C TYR A 122 -0.40 -2.00 -2.35
N ALA A 123 0.11 -2.99 -1.59
CA ALA A 123 1.37 -2.92 -0.88
C ALA A 123 2.45 -3.77 -1.55
N GLY A 124 3.68 -3.26 -1.54
CA GLY A 124 4.88 -4.04 -1.83
C GLY A 124 5.48 -4.69 -0.58
N PRO A 125 6.59 -5.43 -0.71
CA PRO A 125 7.32 -5.96 0.44
C PRO A 125 7.78 -4.82 1.38
N PRO A 126 7.47 -4.88 2.69
CA PRO A 126 7.87 -3.84 3.63
C PRO A 126 9.35 -3.93 4.00
N CYS A 127 9.97 -2.80 4.32
CA CYS A 127 11.34 -2.72 4.84
C CYS A 127 11.50 -3.43 6.18
N LYS A 128 10.47 -3.33 7.03
CA LYS A 128 10.40 -3.86 8.37
C LYS A 128 8.94 -4.12 8.70
N THR A 129 8.67 -5.25 9.35
CA THR A 129 7.36 -5.56 9.89
C THR A 129 7.47 -5.82 11.38
N VAL A 130 6.57 -5.23 12.15
CA VAL A 130 6.44 -5.47 13.60
C VAL A 130 4.98 -5.80 13.85
N THR A 131 4.70 -7.05 14.23
CA THR A 131 3.33 -7.45 14.58
C THR A 131 2.91 -6.89 15.94
N PRO A 132 1.61 -6.82 16.24
CA PRO A 132 1.15 -6.52 17.60
C PRO A 132 1.80 -7.42 18.65
N LEU A 133 1.96 -8.72 18.35
CA LEU A 133 2.64 -9.66 19.24
C LEU A 133 4.11 -9.30 19.46
N ASP A 134 4.86 -8.98 18.40
CA ASP A 134 6.28 -8.57 18.52
C ASP A 134 6.42 -7.31 19.38
N ALA A 135 5.56 -6.32 19.16
CA ALA A 135 5.56 -5.08 19.92
C ALA A 135 5.20 -5.32 21.40
N LEU A 136 4.19 -6.14 21.68
CA LEU A 136 3.74 -6.44 23.04
C LEU A 136 4.74 -7.30 23.82
N ARG A 137 5.46 -8.23 23.16
CA ARG A 137 6.59 -8.96 23.76
C ARG A 137 7.74 -8.04 24.18
N GLY A 138 7.95 -6.94 23.45
CA GLY A 138 8.87 -5.88 23.85
C GLY A 138 8.38 -5.04 25.04
N TYR A 139 7.07 -5.03 25.32
CA TYR A 139 6.44 -4.25 26.39
C TYR A 139 6.28 -5.05 27.69
N VAL A 140 5.81 -6.30 27.62
CA VAL A 140 5.72 -7.26 28.74
C VAL A 140 6.52 -8.51 28.38
N LYS A 141 7.57 -8.82 29.14
CA LYS A 141 8.46 -9.95 28.83
C LYS A 141 7.73 -11.31 28.81
N ASN A 142 6.77 -11.50 29.70
CA ASN A 142 5.98 -12.73 29.79
C ASN A 142 4.66 -12.60 29.00
N ALA A 143 4.78 -12.32 27.70
CA ALA A 143 3.65 -12.26 26.79
C ALA A 143 3.44 -13.60 26.07
N VAL A 144 2.34 -14.27 26.40
CA VAL A 144 1.95 -15.58 25.82
C VAL A 144 0.95 -15.35 24.70
N TYR A 145 1.18 -15.98 23.55
CA TYR A 145 0.32 -15.87 22.39
C TYR A 145 -0.57 -17.10 22.26
N HIS A 146 -1.86 -16.87 22.04
CA HIS A 146 -2.78 -17.90 21.58
C HIS A 146 -3.52 -17.38 20.35
N GLN A 147 -3.56 -18.19 19.29
CA GLN A 147 -4.27 -17.79 18.08
C GLN A 147 -5.78 -17.65 18.34
N GLY A 148 -6.34 -18.55 19.16
CA GLY A 148 -7.76 -18.58 19.51
C GLY A 148 -8.62 -19.04 18.35
N CYS A 149 -8.64 -18.31 17.23
CA CYS A 149 -9.37 -18.67 16.02
C CYS A 149 -8.45 -18.72 14.81
N ASP A 150 -8.74 -19.60 13.86
CA ASP A 150 -7.98 -19.72 12.61
C ASP A 150 -7.95 -18.42 11.79
N VAL A 151 -9.09 -17.73 11.70
CA VAL A 151 -9.26 -16.43 11.01
C VAL A 151 -10.21 -15.51 11.80
N VAL A 152 -10.36 -14.25 11.37
CA VAL A 152 -11.24 -13.26 12.03
C VAL A 152 -12.70 -13.72 12.09
N ALA A 153 -13.18 -14.41 11.05
CA ALA A 153 -14.53 -14.99 11.03
C ALA A 153 -14.70 -16.20 11.97
N CYS A 154 -13.59 -16.74 12.51
CA CYS A 154 -13.53 -17.88 13.40
C CYS A 154 -14.31 -19.10 12.90
N SER A 155 -13.84 -19.69 11.79
CA SER A 155 -14.43 -20.94 11.30
C SER A 155 -14.07 -22.11 12.22
N ASN A 156 -12.89 -22.05 12.85
CA ASN A 156 -12.43 -23.03 13.82
C ASN A 156 -11.81 -22.33 15.03
N ALA A 157 -12.25 -22.73 16.23
CA ALA A 157 -11.70 -22.26 17.49
C ALA A 157 -10.71 -23.29 18.06
N ASP A 158 -9.53 -22.82 18.42
CA ASP A 158 -8.48 -23.60 19.06
C ASP A 158 -8.57 -23.46 20.59
N ILE A 159 -9.51 -24.20 21.16
CA ILE A 159 -9.91 -24.12 22.58
C ILE A 159 -9.00 -24.90 23.52
N ASN A 160 -8.08 -25.73 23.00
CA ASN A 160 -7.26 -26.65 23.80
C ASN A 160 -5.87 -26.09 24.13
N GLN A 161 -5.56 -24.87 23.69
CA GLN A 161 -4.23 -24.28 23.87
C GLN A 161 -4.09 -23.38 25.12
N ALA A 162 -5.15 -23.22 25.93
CA ALA A 162 -5.17 -22.33 27.10
C ALA A 162 -4.73 -23.03 28.40
#